data_AF-A0A260ZH19-F1
#
_entry.id   AF-A0A260ZH19-F1
#
_cell.length_a   1.000
_cell.length_b   1.000
_cell.length_c   1.000
_cell.angle_alpha   90.00
_cell.angle_beta   90.00
_cell.angle_gamma   90.00
#
_symmetry.space_group_name_H-M   'P 1'
#
loop_
_entity.id
_entity.type
_entity.pdbx_description
1 polymer ?
#
loop_
_entity_poly.entity_id
_entity_poly.type
_entity_poly.pdbx_seq_one_letter_code
_entity_poly.pdbx_strand_id
1 'polypeptide(L)'
;MNLLIIGVVLFGATVHQSTAHNYEELLAKLNYERREYAKANNIPNMYKLEWNDELARVVVGYGDYKPNFRYVPAGRNKDAMRFDNWAESLEWAYSKKSDVDEVEEIQELSRMEESSPLLVLERFTSSIRGIGCYPLPTNYTTSNFHNVYSSICLIGPKATNTSQIRGLAGSACGDDDVEDGLCVSKLHGEFKLFELPYPPLPPQRNLQPGPTVDYSATHGYVELLAKLNYERREFAKAMNISNMYKLKWSESLAETGKNMPKEWRGLQPNYRYFFVGRNKDAMDLDNKLFNWTEYHRMNDSPAFTKWSEKNENYTVFLFEPLLPLQTRIGCASVHKQMSYRGYRGQLYAEYSSQCLIGPQRSFHTVKYGPPGSDCRDDDVEDGLCVSKLDGDIEAFGSPPPSLGETVHEETTPSVDDDDMEVNWKRL
;
A
#
# COMPACT_ATOMS: atom_id res chain seq x y z
N MET A 1 61.02 17.50 24.87
CA MET A 1 60.21 18.29 23.92
C MET A 1 59.63 17.29 22.93
N ASN A 2 58.47 16.71 23.26
CA ASN A 2 57.83 15.64 22.49
C ASN A 2 56.64 16.23 21.74
N LEU A 3 56.67 16.16 20.41
CA LEU A 3 55.54 16.45 19.53
C LEU A 3 54.89 15.11 19.14
N LEU A 4 53.71 14.84 19.69
CA LEU A 4 52.81 13.78 19.22
C LEU A 4 51.78 14.42 18.28
N ILE A 5 51.86 14.04 17.01
CA ILE A 5 50.92 14.40 15.95
C ILE A 5 49.66 13.55 16.17
N ILE A 6 48.57 14.20 16.61
CA ILE A 6 47.24 13.59 16.66
C ILE A 6 46.68 13.61 15.24
N GLY A 7 46.69 12.45 14.58
CA GLY A 7 45.95 12.22 13.35
C GLY A 7 44.45 12.23 13.64
N VAL A 8 43.78 13.29 13.21
CA VAL A 8 42.31 13.35 13.14
C VAL A 8 41.87 12.40 12.03
N VAL A 9 41.43 11.20 12.41
CA VAL A 9 40.70 10.31 11.52
C VAL A 9 39.33 10.94 11.31
N LEU A 10 39.19 11.68 10.21
CA LEU A 10 37.90 12.04 9.64
C LEU A 10 37.23 10.72 9.23
N PHE A 11 36.38 10.18 10.08
CA PHE A 11 35.32 9.28 9.64
C PHE A 11 34.43 10.09 8.70
N GLY A 12 34.77 10.05 7.41
CA GLY A 12 33.84 10.35 6.35
C GLY A 12 32.74 9.30 6.46
N ALA A 13 31.70 9.61 7.23
CA ALA A 13 30.41 9.02 7.01
C ALA A 13 30.00 9.43 5.59
N THR A 14 30.37 8.62 4.61
CA THR A 14 29.61 8.53 3.39
C THR A 14 28.25 8.01 3.82
N VAL A 15 27.39 8.94 4.23
CA VAL A 15 25.95 8.74 4.19
C VAL A 15 25.70 8.35 2.74
N HIS A 16 25.54 7.06 2.49
CA HIS A 16 25.01 6.61 1.21
C HIS A 16 23.71 7.38 1.04
N GLN A 17 23.74 8.32 0.10
CA GLN A 17 22.62 9.14 -0.25
C GLN A 17 21.51 8.16 -0.63
N SER A 18 20.50 8.10 0.24
CA SER A 18 19.35 7.20 0.14
C SER A 18 18.91 7.11 -1.32
N THR A 19 18.86 5.89 -1.86
CA THR A 19 18.16 5.62 -3.11
C THR A 19 16.73 6.08 -2.88
N ALA A 20 16.37 7.24 -3.43
CA ALA A 20 15.32 8.10 -2.90
C ALA A 20 13.96 7.40 -2.69
N HIS A 21 13.71 6.30 -3.42
CA HIS A 21 12.67 5.33 -3.07
C HIS A 21 13.16 3.91 -3.37
N ASN A 22 12.68 2.93 -2.61
CA ASN A 22 12.75 1.53 -3.00
C ASN A 22 11.78 1.30 -4.18
N TYR A 23 12.26 1.54 -5.41
CA TYR A 23 11.43 1.43 -6.61
C TYR A 23 10.94 0.00 -6.88
N GLU A 24 11.61 -1.03 -6.36
CA GLU A 24 11.11 -2.41 -6.36
C GLU A 24 9.79 -2.51 -5.57
N GLU A 25 9.78 -1.97 -4.34
CA GLU A 25 8.60 -1.91 -3.49
C GLU A 25 7.48 -1.05 -4.11
N LEU A 26 7.82 0.06 -4.77
CA LEU A 26 6.84 0.88 -5.50
C LEU A 26 6.22 0.12 -6.69
N LEU A 27 7.05 -0.51 -7.52
CA LEU A 27 6.59 -1.28 -8.68
C LEU A 27 5.66 -2.41 -8.24
N ALA A 28 6.06 -3.14 -7.19
CA ALA A 28 5.25 -4.20 -6.59
C ALA A 28 3.92 -3.67 -6.03
N LYS A 29 3.93 -2.52 -5.33
CA LYS A 29 2.69 -1.85 -4.87
C LYS A 29 1.75 -1.55 -6.03
N LEU A 30 2.25 -0.91 -7.08
CA LEU A 30 1.42 -0.52 -8.21
C LEU A 30 0.84 -1.73 -8.92
N ASN A 31 1.63 -2.80 -9.12
CA ASN A 31 1.16 -4.03 -9.72
C ASN A 31 0.12 -4.76 -8.85
N TYR A 32 0.33 -4.83 -7.53
CA TYR A 32 -0.66 -5.35 -6.60
C TYR A 32 -1.99 -4.58 -6.71
N GLU A 33 -1.94 -3.25 -6.72
CA GLU A 33 -3.14 -2.42 -6.82
C GLU A 33 -3.85 -2.56 -8.16
N ARG A 34 -3.09 -2.61 -9.27
CA ARG A 34 -3.65 -2.83 -10.61
C ARG A 34 -4.36 -4.17 -10.72
N ARG A 35 -3.77 -5.23 -10.15
CA ARG A 35 -4.33 -6.59 -10.09
C ARG A 35 -5.66 -6.61 -9.35
N GLU A 36 -5.66 -6.06 -8.13
CA GLU A 36 -6.85 -5.95 -7.29
C GLU A 36 -7.94 -5.13 -8.01
N TYR A 37 -7.60 -3.96 -8.57
CA TYR A 37 -8.54 -3.10 -9.30
C TYR A 37 -9.13 -3.82 -10.53
N ALA A 38 -8.30 -4.55 -11.28
CA ALA A 38 -8.74 -5.30 -12.45
C ALA A 38 -9.72 -6.42 -12.10
N LYS A 39 -9.44 -7.19 -11.04
CA LYS A 39 -10.34 -8.23 -10.52
C LYS A 39 -11.66 -7.63 -10.05
N ALA A 40 -11.63 -6.56 -9.26
CA ALA A 40 -12.83 -5.93 -8.71
C ALA A 40 -13.72 -5.26 -9.78
N ASN A 41 -13.13 -4.73 -10.86
CA ASN A 41 -13.86 -4.02 -11.92
C ASN A 41 -14.03 -4.82 -13.23
N ASN A 42 -13.64 -6.10 -13.26
CA ASN A 42 -13.71 -6.95 -14.45
C ASN A 42 -13.01 -6.31 -15.66
N ILE A 43 -11.73 -5.95 -15.48
CA ILE A 43 -10.89 -5.37 -16.54
C ILE A 43 -10.00 -6.47 -17.11
N PRO A 44 -10.29 -6.98 -18.31
CA PRO A 44 -9.67 -8.19 -18.83
C PRO A 44 -8.29 -7.95 -19.47
N ASN A 45 -7.90 -6.70 -19.71
CA ASN A 45 -6.66 -6.31 -20.38
C ASN A 45 -5.78 -5.37 -19.54
N MET A 46 -5.78 -5.52 -18.20
CA MET A 46 -4.90 -4.75 -17.33
C MET A 46 -3.47 -5.26 -17.41
N TYR A 47 -2.54 -4.46 -17.89
CA TYR A 47 -1.13 -4.85 -18.00
C TYR A 47 -0.39 -4.71 -16.67
N LYS A 48 0.53 -5.63 -16.40
CA LYS A 48 1.56 -5.48 -15.37
C LYS A 48 2.52 -4.36 -15.81
N LEU A 49 2.89 -3.48 -14.88
CA LEU A 49 3.92 -2.48 -15.11
C LEU A 49 5.29 -3.15 -14.99
N GLU A 50 6.16 -2.85 -15.95
CA GLU A 50 7.57 -3.21 -15.97
C GLU A 50 8.43 -1.95 -15.89
N TRP A 51 9.60 -2.06 -15.27
CA TRP A 51 10.52 -0.92 -15.22
C TRP A 51 11.06 -0.60 -16.61
N ASN A 52 11.13 0.69 -16.94
CA ASN A 52 11.68 1.19 -18.19
C ASN A 52 12.66 2.34 -17.91
N ASP A 53 13.94 2.08 -18.20
CA ASP A 53 15.02 3.06 -17.98
C ASP A 53 14.93 4.27 -18.90
N GLU A 54 14.30 4.15 -20.06
CA GLU A 54 14.11 5.27 -20.99
C GLU A 54 13.11 6.28 -20.39
N LEU A 55 12.01 5.80 -19.80
CA LEU A 55 11.04 6.63 -19.07
C LEU A 55 11.72 7.35 -17.91
N ALA A 56 12.52 6.64 -17.12
CA ALA A 56 13.26 7.23 -16.00
C ALA A 56 14.25 8.32 -16.48
N ARG A 57 14.85 8.16 -17.67
CA ARG A 57 15.75 9.14 -18.28
C ARG A 57 15.01 10.37 -18.83
N VAL A 58 13.84 10.20 -19.43
CA VAL A 58 13.07 11.30 -20.05
C VAL A 58 12.60 12.32 -19.01
N VAL A 59 12.35 11.90 -17.76
CA VAL A 59 11.97 12.82 -16.67
C VAL A 59 13.02 13.92 -16.43
N VAL A 60 14.29 13.67 -16.76
CA VAL A 60 15.40 14.63 -16.57
C VAL A 60 15.29 15.86 -17.51
N GLY A 61 14.49 15.80 -18.58
CA GLY A 61 14.32 16.86 -19.59
C GLY A 61 13.00 17.62 -19.53
N TYR A 62 12.39 17.69 -18.34
CA TYR A 62 10.99 17.98 -17.97
C TYR A 62 10.20 19.13 -18.64
N GLY A 63 10.80 19.98 -19.49
CA GLY A 63 10.13 21.16 -20.07
C GLY A 63 9.26 20.92 -21.31
N ASP A 64 9.71 20.04 -22.23
CA ASP A 64 9.24 20.10 -23.63
C ASP A 64 8.45 18.86 -24.13
N TYR A 65 8.29 17.81 -23.31
CA TYR A 65 7.78 16.51 -23.75
C TYR A 65 6.34 16.22 -23.30
N LYS A 66 5.35 16.99 -23.79
CA LYS A 66 3.97 16.93 -23.29
C LYS A 66 2.92 15.98 -23.92
N PRO A 67 3.09 15.23 -25.04
CA PRO A 67 1.89 14.55 -25.59
C PRO A 67 1.65 13.06 -25.24
N ASN A 68 2.61 12.30 -24.69
CA ASN A 68 2.52 10.81 -24.70
C ASN A 68 2.64 10.06 -23.35
N PHE A 69 2.91 10.71 -22.22
CA PHE A 69 3.08 10.01 -20.93
C PHE A 69 2.08 10.50 -19.88
N ARG A 70 1.75 9.60 -18.95
CA ARG A 70 0.97 9.92 -17.75
C ARG A 70 1.90 9.95 -16.53
N TYR A 71 1.46 10.65 -15.48
CA TYR A 71 2.27 10.90 -14.30
C TYR A 71 1.72 10.12 -13.10
N VAL A 72 2.63 9.56 -12.31
CA VAL A 72 2.32 9.00 -11.00
C VAL A 72 3.28 9.64 -10.00
N PRO A 73 2.79 10.51 -9.10
CA PRO A 73 3.65 11.11 -8.10
C PRO A 73 3.95 10.10 -6.97
N ALA A 74 5.13 10.20 -6.37
CA ALA A 74 5.59 9.30 -5.31
C ALA A 74 6.38 10.07 -4.24
N GLY A 75 6.59 9.46 -3.06
CA GLY A 75 7.32 10.09 -1.98
C GLY A 75 6.53 11.19 -1.28
N ARG A 76 5.44 10.78 -0.63
CA ARG A 76 4.35 11.68 -0.21
C ARG A 76 4.56 12.21 1.20
N ASN A 77 4.33 13.50 1.41
CA ASN A 77 4.09 14.00 2.77
C ASN A 77 2.68 13.62 3.27
N LYS A 78 2.39 13.93 4.53
CA LYS A 78 1.08 13.64 5.16
C LYS A 78 -0.11 14.20 4.37
N ASP A 79 0.03 15.39 3.79
CA ASP A 79 -1.06 16.09 3.11
C ASP A 79 -1.31 15.45 1.74
N ALA A 80 -0.24 15.11 1.01
CA ALA A 80 -0.31 14.34 -0.23
C ALA A 80 -0.91 12.94 0.00
N MET A 81 -0.51 12.23 1.06
CA MET A 81 -1.12 10.94 1.40
C MET A 81 -2.64 11.07 1.64
N ARG A 82 -3.06 12.08 2.42
CA ARG A 82 -4.47 12.33 2.68
C ARG A 82 -5.23 12.64 1.39
N PHE A 83 -4.66 13.47 0.52
CA PHE A 83 -5.26 13.82 -0.76
C PHE A 83 -5.44 12.60 -1.67
N ASP A 84 -4.39 11.78 -1.82
CA ASP A 84 -4.45 10.57 -2.66
C ASP A 84 -5.49 9.58 -2.15
N ASN A 85 -5.53 9.33 -0.83
CA ASN A 85 -6.49 8.41 -0.24
C ASN A 85 -7.94 8.90 -0.43
N TRP A 86 -8.17 10.21 -0.33
CA TRP A 86 -9.45 10.81 -0.62
C TRP A 86 -9.81 10.67 -2.11
N ALA A 87 -8.88 10.97 -3.03
CA ALA A 87 -9.09 10.84 -4.46
C ALA A 87 -9.41 9.39 -4.86
N GLU A 88 -8.75 8.41 -4.27
CA GLU A 88 -9.06 6.98 -4.45
C GLU A 88 -10.45 6.63 -3.93
N SER A 89 -10.86 7.17 -2.79
CA SER A 89 -12.21 6.93 -2.25
C SER A 89 -13.31 7.46 -3.19
N LEU A 90 -13.06 8.57 -3.90
CA LEU A 90 -13.98 9.10 -4.90
C LEU A 90 -14.12 8.17 -6.10
N GLU A 91 -13.03 7.60 -6.61
CA GLU A 91 -13.08 6.63 -7.72
C GLU A 91 -13.97 5.43 -7.38
N TRP A 92 -13.86 4.91 -6.16
CA TRP A 92 -14.70 3.80 -5.72
C TRP A 92 -16.16 4.20 -5.56
N ALA A 93 -16.44 5.40 -5.04
CA ALA A 93 -17.80 5.94 -5.00
C ALA A 93 -18.40 6.07 -6.41
N TYR A 94 -17.63 6.60 -7.37
CA TYR A 94 -18.03 6.77 -8.77
C TYR A 94 -18.34 5.47 -9.48
N SER A 95 -17.46 4.49 -9.28
CA SER A 95 -17.59 3.19 -9.91
C SER A 95 -18.93 2.51 -9.55
N LYS A 96 -19.62 2.97 -8.50
CA LYS A 96 -20.82 2.37 -7.93
C LYS A 96 -22.14 3.03 -8.32
N LYS A 97 -22.20 4.32 -8.72
CA LYS A 97 -23.52 5.00 -8.85
C LYS A 97 -23.67 6.11 -9.89
N SER A 98 -24.87 6.08 -10.46
CA SER A 98 -25.61 7.08 -11.23
C SER A 98 -26.37 8.10 -10.34
N ASP A 99 -25.86 8.45 -9.16
CA ASP A 99 -26.54 9.41 -8.27
C ASP A 99 -25.95 10.82 -8.46
N VAL A 100 -26.84 11.78 -8.71
CA VAL A 100 -26.59 13.08 -9.35
C VAL A 100 -25.90 14.10 -8.43
N ASP A 101 -26.05 13.98 -7.11
CA ASP A 101 -25.67 15.04 -6.17
C ASP A 101 -24.15 15.11 -5.87
N GLU A 102 -23.41 13.99 -5.92
CA GLU A 102 -21.93 13.98 -5.77
C GLU A 102 -21.21 14.23 -7.11
N VAL A 103 -21.92 14.05 -8.23
CA VAL A 103 -21.38 14.33 -9.57
C VAL A 103 -21.15 15.82 -9.75
N GLU A 104 -21.96 16.67 -9.13
CA GLU A 104 -21.85 18.13 -9.23
C GLU A 104 -20.63 18.67 -8.48
N GLU A 105 -20.42 18.26 -7.22
CA GLU A 105 -19.27 18.67 -6.39
C GLU A 105 -17.93 18.24 -7.01
N ILE A 106 -17.89 17.07 -7.65
CA ILE A 106 -16.66 16.58 -8.27
C ILE A 106 -16.50 17.08 -9.73
N GLN A 107 -17.58 17.40 -10.45
CA GLN A 107 -17.48 18.15 -11.71
C GLN A 107 -16.95 19.56 -11.49
N GLU A 108 -17.24 20.18 -10.34
CA GLU A 108 -16.63 21.44 -9.93
C GLU A 108 -15.13 21.26 -9.60
N LEU A 109 -14.74 20.20 -8.89
CA LEU A 109 -13.33 19.87 -8.61
C LEU A 109 -12.52 19.49 -9.85
N SER A 110 -13.14 18.80 -10.81
CA SER A 110 -12.51 18.38 -12.08
C SER A 110 -12.30 19.54 -13.05
N ARG A 111 -13.04 20.65 -12.88
CA ARG A 111 -12.87 21.89 -13.65
C ARG A 111 -11.66 22.74 -13.22
N MET A 112 -11.02 22.41 -12.09
CA MET A 112 -9.75 23.02 -11.70
C MET A 112 -8.60 22.34 -12.46
N GLU A 113 -8.28 22.91 -13.63
CA GLU A 113 -7.46 22.33 -14.71
C GLU A 113 -5.99 22.00 -14.35
N GLU A 114 -5.53 22.25 -13.11
CA GLU A 114 -4.11 22.08 -12.72
C GLU A 114 -3.85 21.09 -11.56
N SER A 115 -4.87 20.50 -10.93
CA SER A 115 -4.67 19.54 -9.83
C SER A 115 -5.72 18.42 -9.80
N SER A 116 -6.00 17.85 -10.98
CA SER A 116 -7.08 16.88 -11.13
C SER A 116 -6.84 15.60 -10.31
N PRO A 117 -7.83 15.14 -9.50
CA PRO A 117 -7.84 13.82 -8.87
C PRO A 117 -7.57 12.66 -9.86
N LEU A 118 -7.80 12.90 -11.15
CA LEU A 118 -7.51 11.97 -12.25
C LEU A 118 -6.04 11.53 -12.30
N LEU A 119 -5.08 12.36 -11.84
CA LEU A 119 -3.66 11.99 -11.84
C LEU A 119 -3.37 10.75 -10.97
N VAL A 120 -4.07 10.62 -9.84
CA VAL A 120 -3.93 9.47 -8.94
C VAL A 120 -4.43 8.17 -9.59
N LEU A 121 -5.38 8.30 -10.52
CA LEU A 121 -6.05 7.21 -11.22
C LEU A 121 -5.34 6.76 -12.49
N GLU A 122 -4.40 7.56 -13.01
CA GLU A 122 -3.62 7.22 -14.22
C GLU A 122 -2.92 5.84 -14.09
N ARG A 123 -2.53 5.48 -12.86
CA ARG A 123 -1.91 4.18 -12.55
C ARG A 123 -2.83 2.98 -12.77
N PHE A 124 -4.14 3.16 -12.93
CA PHE A 124 -5.11 2.11 -13.24
C PHE A 124 -5.46 2.03 -14.73
N THR A 125 -4.79 2.81 -15.58
CA THR A 125 -4.98 2.73 -17.02
C THR A 125 -4.52 1.35 -17.54
N SER A 126 -5.44 0.59 -18.13
CA SER A 126 -5.22 -0.83 -18.41
C SER A 126 -4.12 -1.11 -19.44
N SER A 127 -4.05 -0.32 -20.51
CA SER A 127 -3.08 -0.51 -21.61
C SER A 127 -1.64 -0.11 -21.29
N ILE A 128 -1.41 0.55 -20.14
CA ILE A 128 -0.09 1.02 -19.73
C ILE A 128 0.70 -0.15 -19.14
N ARG A 129 1.95 -0.32 -19.56
CA ARG A 129 2.75 -1.51 -19.27
C ARG A 129 4.16 -1.23 -18.79
N GLY A 130 4.61 0.03 -18.74
CA GLY A 130 5.83 0.31 -18.01
C GLY A 130 5.91 1.68 -17.40
N ILE A 131 6.90 1.79 -16.52
CA ILE A 131 7.08 2.89 -15.58
C ILE A 131 8.56 3.21 -15.44
N GLY A 132 8.88 4.50 -15.36
CA GLY A 132 10.20 4.96 -14.97
C GLY A 132 10.07 6.16 -14.06
N CYS A 133 10.77 6.12 -12.93
CA CYS A 133 10.71 7.16 -11.91
C CYS A 133 12.01 7.94 -11.83
N TYR A 134 11.89 9.21 -11.43
CA TYR A 134 13.03 10.07 -11.16
C TYR A 134 12.82 10.84 -9.85
N PRO A 135 13.83 10.85 -8.96
CA PRO A 135 13.78 11.63 -7.74
C PRO A 135 13.93 13.11 -8.03
N LEU A 136 13.09 13.93 -7.43
CA LEU A 136 13.12 15.36 -7.63
C LEU A 136 14.16 16.01 -6.70
N PRO A 137 15.03 16.90 -7.23
CA PRO A 137 16.06 17.56 -6.43
C PRO A 137 15.47 18.54 -5.40
N THR A 138 14.27 19.05 -5.67
CA THR A 138 13.45 19.83 -4.75
C THR A 138 12.04 19.30 -4.83
N ASN A 139 11.43 19.02 -3.67
CA ASN A 139 10.04 18.60 -3.65
C ASN A 139 9.17 19.68 -4.30
N TYR A 140 8.17 19.27 -5.09
CA TYR A 140 7.23 20.22 -5.68
C TYR A 140 5.91 20.23 -4.90
N THR A 141 5.33 21.42 -4.81
CA THR A 141 4.07 21.67 -4.11
C THR A 141 2.96 21.86 -5.12
N THR A 142 1.86 21.13 -5.00
CA THR A 142 0.63 21.46 -5.75
C THR A 142 -0.13 22.57 -5.01
N SER A 143 -0.62 23.57 -5.73
CA SER A 143 -1.12 24.86 -5.22
C SER A 143 -2.26 24.80 -4.19
N ASN A 144 -2.97 23.67 -4.05
CA ASN A 144 -4.21 23.62 -3.28
C ASN A 144 -4.11 22.97 -1.88
N PHE A 145 -3.04 22.24 -1.55
CA PHE A 145 -3.05 21.37 -0.34
C PHE A 145 -1.72 21.24 0.44
N HIS A 146 -0.68 22.02 0.13
CA HIS A 146 0.68 21.74 0.64
C HIS A 146 1.11 20.27 0.38
N ASN A 147 0.58 19.63 -0.68
CA ASN A 147 0.98 18.29 -1.08
C ASN A 147 2.41 18.35 -1.58
N VAL A 148 3.28 17.55 -0.98
CA VAL A 148 4.70 17.51 -1.30
C VAL A 148 5.02 16.09 -1.76
N TYR A 149 5.63 16.00 -2.94
CA TYR A 149 6.11 14.76 -3.54
C TYR A 149 7.62 14.84 -3.78
N SER A 150 8.36 13.78 -3.45
CA SER A 150 9.81 13.72 -3.64
C SER A 150 10.25 12.97 -4.90
N SER A 151 9.32 12.31 -5.61
CA SER A 151 9.58 11.66 -6.89
C SER A 151 8.42 11.83 -7.85
N ILE A 152 8.74 11.76 -9.14
CA ILE A 152 7.74 11.65 -10.20
C ILE A 152 8.06 10.47 -11.11
N CYS A 153 7.01 9.71 -11.44
CA CYS A 153 7.09 8.59 -12.35
C CYS A 153 6.32 8.89 -13.63
N LEU A 154 6.90 8.51 -14.76
CA LEU A 154 6.20 8.44 -16.04
C LEU A 154 5.74 7.01 -16.25
N ILE A 155 4.52 6.86 -16.74
CA ILE A 155 3.97 5.58 -17.16
C ILE A 155 3.57 5.64 -18.64
N GLY A 156 3.81 4.54 -19.37
CA GLY A 156 3.56 4.46 -20.80
C GLY A 156 3.49 3.04 -21.38
N PRO A 157 3.36 2.92 -22.72
CA PRO A 157 3.14 4.00 -23.69
C PRO A 157 1.75 4.66 -23.53
N LYS A 158 1.51 5.80 -24.22
CA LYS A 158 0.21 6.51 -24.21
C LYS A 158 -0.92 5.52 -24.40
N ALA A 159 -1.98 5.65 -23.60
CA ALA A 159 -3.19 4.87 -23.78
C ALA A 159 -3.72 5.06 -25.21
N THR A 160 -3.61 4.01 -26.04
CA THR A 160 -4.48 3.89 -27.20
C THR A 160 -5.88 3.82 -26.64
N ASN A 161 -6.81 4.57 -27.21
CA ASN A 161 -8.19 4.66 -26.77
C ASN A 161 -8.89 3.29 -26.98
N THR A 162 -8.53 2.30 -26.16
CA THR A 162 -9.15 0.98 -26.15
C THR A 162 -10.39 1.15 -25.32
N SER A 163 -11.55 1.03 -25.97
CA SER A 163 -12.86 0.92 -25.35
C SER A 163 -12.77 0.10 -24.06
N GLN A 164 -13.40 0.55 -22.97
CA GLN A 164 -13.49 -0.23 -21.74
C GLN A 164 -14.18 -1.57 -22.03
N ILE A 165 -13.37 -2.59 -22.29
CA ILE A 165 -13.83 -3.96 -22.42
C ILE A 165 -14.06 -4.50 -21.02
N ARG A 166 -15.19 -5.19 -20.82
CA ARG A 166 -15.50 -5.88 -19.57
C ARG A 166 -15.27 -7.37 -19.76
N GLY A 167 -14.62 -7.99 -18.78
CA GLY A 167 -14.34 -9.42 -18.80
C GLY A 167 -13.51 -9.83 -17.60
N LEU A 168 -13.30 -11.14 -17.45
CA LEU A 168 -12.47 -11.66 -16.37
C LEU A 168 -11.05 -11.10 -16.46
N ALA A 169 -10.45 -10.69 -15.35
CA ALA A 169 -9.10 -10.15 -15.33
C ALA A 169 -8.11 -11.10 -16.04
N GLY A 170 -7.30 -10.55 -16.95
CA GLY A 170 -6.36 -11.31 -17.77
C GLY A 170 -6.96 -12.08 -18.96
N SER A 171 -8.28 -12.05 -19.18
CA SER A 171 -8.91 -12.80 -20.29
C SER A 171 -8.76 -12.17 -21.68
N ALA A 172 -8.27 -10.93 -21.76
CA ALA A 172 -8.12 -10.19 -23.02
C ALA A 172 -6.70 -9.65 -23.21
N CYS A 173 -5.69 -10.47 -22.92
CA CYS A 173 -4.27 -10.12 -23.12
C CYS A 173 -3.76 -10.35 -24.54
N GLY A 174 -4.58 -10.93 -25.44
CA GLY A 174 -4.14 -11.25 -26.80
C GLY A 174 -3.08 -12.35 -26.79
N ASP A 175 -1.93 -12.09 -27.42
CA ASP A 175 -0.80 -13.04 -27.47
C ASP A 175 0.16 -12.91 -26.28
N ASP A 176 -0.04 -11.92 -25.41
CA ASP A 176 0.78 -11.72 -24.21
C ASP A 176 0.45 -12.73 -23.10
N ASP A 177 1.39 -12.91 -22.16
CA ASP A 177 1.23 -13.88 -21.08
C ASP A 177 0.31 -13.32 -19.98
N VAL A 178 -0.18 -14.18 -19.09
CA VAL A 178 -1.08 -13.80 -17.99
C VAL A 178 -0.48 -14.22 -16.65
N GLU A 179 -0.39 -13.28 -15.72
CA GLU A 179 0.06 -13.51 -14.36
C GLU A 179 -1.02 -13.04 -13.37
N ASP A 180 -1.76 -13.99 -12.78
CA ASP A 180 -2.80 -13.77 -11.76
C ASP A 180 -3.75 -12.58 -12.06
N GLY A 181 -4.24 -12.51 -13.30
CA GLY A 181 -5.21 -11.51 -13.76
C GLY A 181 -4.60 -10.26 -14.40
N LEU A 182 -3.28 -10.15 -14.47
CA LEU A 182 -2.58 -9.10 -15.23
C LEU A 182 -1.99 -9.66 -16.52
N CYS A 183 -2.02 -8.86 -17.59
CA CYS A 183 -1.29 -9.14 -18.83
C CYS A 183 0.19 -8.80 -18.66
N VAL A 184 1.08 -9.72 -19.04
CA VAL A 184 2.54 -9.53 -19.00
C VAL A 184 3.04 -9.41 -20.42
N SER A 185 3.60 -8.24 -20.75
CA SER A 185 4.01 -7.97 -22.12
C SER A 185 5.26 -8.76 -22.49
N LYS A 186 5.21 -9.47 -23.63
CA LYS A 186 6.38 -10.18 -24.17
C LYS A 186 7.51 -9.25 -24.64
N LEU A 187 7.23 -7.95 -24.69
CA LEU A 187 8.21 -6.92 -25.07
C LEU A 187 9.15 -6.53 -23.92
N HIS A 188 9.01 -7.08 -22.70
CA HIS A 188 9.94 -6.95 -21.57
C HIS A 188 10.53 -5.54 -21.36
N GLY A 189 9.69 -4.52 -21.22
CA GLY A 189 10.15 -3.14 -21.05
C GLY A 189 10.86 -2.51 -22.27
N GLU A 190 11.12 -3.24 -23.36
CA GLU A 190 11.75 -2.76 -24.61
C GLU A 190 10.77 -2.05 -25.56
N PHE A 191 9.64 -1.55 -25.04
CA PHE A 191 8.79 -0.69 -25.84
C PHE A 191 9.54 0.65 -26.05
N LYS A 192 10.01 0.88 -27.28
CA LYS A 192 10.59 2.17 -27.66
C LYS A 192 9.55 3.26 -27.41
N LEU A 193 9.95 4.27 -26.65
CA LEU A 193 9.06 5.39 -26.31
C LEU A 193 8.59 6.18 -27.53
N PHE A 194 9.34 6.07 -28.63
CA PHE A 194 9.08 6.78 -29.88
C PHE A 194 9.47 5.89 -31.08
N GLU A 195 8.55 5.74 -32.03
CA GLU A 195 8.96 5.62 -33.43
C GLU A 195 9.25 7.06 -33.91
N LEU A 196 10.45 7.35 -34.43
CA LEU A 196 10.93 8.61 -35.06
C LEU A 196 11.87 9.51 -34.21
N PRO A 197 12.76 10.29 -34.88
CA PRO A 197 14.13 10.52 -34.43
C PRO A 197 14.25 11.78 -33.56
N TYR A 198 14.76 11.61 -32.35
CA TYR A 198 15.11 12.72 -31.47
C TYR A 198 16.64 12.81 -31.29
N PRO A 199 17.16 14.02 -30.98
CA PRO A 199 18.58 14.22 -30.74
C PRO A 199 19.09 13.31 -29.62
N PRO A 200 20.40 12.97 -29.63
CA PRO A 200 20.99 12.09 -28.64
C PRO A 200 20.75 12.63 -27.23
N LEU A 201 20.22 11.77 -26.36
CA LEU A 201 20.02 12.05 -24.95
C LEU A 201 21.33 12.58 -24.34
N PRO A 202 21.27 13.58 -23.43
CA PRO A 202 22.48 14.11 -22.79
C PRO A 202 23.24 12.99 -22.05
N PRO A 203 24.58 12.95 -22.13
CA PRO A 203 25.40 11.92 -21.49
C PRO A 203 25.28 11.97 -19.96
N GLN A 204 25.15 10.78 -19.37
CA GLN A 204 24.82 10.57 -17.95
C GLN A 204 25.93 11.00 -16.97
N ARG A 205 25.50 11.40 -15.76
CA ARG A 205 26.21 11.10 -14.51
C ARG A 205 25.18 10.45 -13.55
N ASN A 206 25.46 9.23 -13.10
CA ASN A 206 24.79 8.54 -11.97
C ASN A 206 23.34 8.04 -12.18
N LEU A 207 23.03 7.25 -13.22
CA LEU A 207 21.82 6.42 -13.20
C LEU A 207 22.13 5.10 -12.49
N GLN A 208 21.37 4.75 -11.44
CA GLN A 208 21.42 3.41 -10.87
C GLN A 208 20.70 2.42 -11.80
N PRO A 209 21.12 1.14 -11.85
CA PRO A 209 20.38 0.10 -12.56
C PRO A 209 18.93 0.06 -12.08
N GLY A 210 18.00 -0.22 -13.00
CA GLY A 210 16.60 -0.39 -12.65
C GLY A 210 16.39 -1.46 -11.58
N PRO A 211 15.37 -1.31 -10.72
CA PRO A 211 14.97 -2.31 -9.73
C PRO A 211 14.75 -3.69 -10.37
N THR A 212 15.32 -4.75 -9.79
CA THR A 212 15.08 -6.14 -10.22
C THR A 212 14.39 -6.89 -9.10
N VAL A 213 13.10 -7.19 -9.28
CA VAL A 213 12.31 -7.88 -8.24
C VAL A 213 12.57 -9.39 -8.33
N ASP A 214 13.20 -9.98 -7.30
CA ASP A 214 13.31 -11.43 -7.15
C ASP A 214 12.04 -11.99 -6.48
N TYR A 215 11.19 -12.62 -7.29
CA TYR A 215 9.91 -13.20 -6.86
C TYR A 215 10.04 -14.63 -6.29
N SER A 216 11.25 -15.17 -6.16
CA SER A 216 11.46 -16.61 -5.91
C SER A 216 11.10 -17.12 -4.50
N ALA A 217 10.68 -16.25 -3.57
CA ALA A 217 10.61 -16.62 -2.15
C ALA A 217 9.23 -16.67 -1.47
N THR A 218 8.09 -16.28 -2.09
CA THR A 218 6.79 -16.38 -1.37
C THR A 218 5.56 -16.71 -2.23
N HIS A 219 4.68 -17.52 -1.62
CA HIS A 219 3.44 -18.14 -2.10
C HIS A 219 2.34 -17.19 -2.64
N GLY A 220 2.62 -16.43 -3.72
CA GLY A 220 1.63 -15.53 -4.34
C GLY A 220 1.37 -14.22 -3.60
N TYR A 221 2.03 -13.98 -2.45
CA TYR A 221 1.89 -12.78 -1.62
C TYR A 221 3.12 -11.86 -1.64
N VAL A 222 4.12 -12.11 -2.50
CA VAL A 222 5.34 -11.27 -2.64
C VAL A 222 4.98 -9.80 -2.85
N GLU A 223 4.08 -9.54 -3.81
CA GLU A 223 3.67 -8.18 -4.16
C GLU A 223 2.91 -7.50 -3.01
N LEU A 224 2.14 -8.27 -2.22
CA LEU A 224 1.47 -7.75 -1.02
C LEU A 224 2.50 -7.35 0.04
N LEU A 225 3.47 -8.21 0.35
CA LEU A 225 4.49 -7.90 1.35
C LEU A 225 5.29 -6.64 0.95
N ALA A 226 5.71 -6.55 -0.32
CA ALA A 226 6.40 -5.39 -0.85
C ALA A 226 5.52 -4.13 -0.81
N LYS A 227 4.23 -4.24 -1.18
CA LYS A 227 3.26 -3.15 -1.04
C LYS A 227 3.18 -2.63 0.39
N LEU A 228 3.02 -3.52 1.37
CA LEU A 228 2.85 -3.11 2.76
C LEU A 228 4.12 -2.48 3.31
N ASN A 229 5.30 -2.98 2.93
CA ASN A 229 6.58 -2.35 3.29
C ASN A 229 6.74 -0.96 2.65
N TYR A 230 6.34 -0.79 1.39
CA TYR A 230 6.27 0.52 0.76
C TYR A 230 5.37 1.49 1.55
N GLU A 231 4.16 1.05 1.89
CA GLU A 231 3.18 1.88 2.60
C GLU A 231 3.65 2.23 4.01
N ARG A 232 4.25 1.28 4.74
CA ARG A 232 4.82 1.51 6.07
C ARG A 232 5.94 2.54 6.03
N ARG A 233 6.81 2.49 5.02
CA ARG A 233 7.91 3.43 4.81
C ARG A 233 7.39 4.84 4.54
N GLU A 234 6.48 4.98 3.58
CA GLU A 234 5.89 6.27 3.24
C GLU A 234 5.09 6.85 4.41
N PHE A 235 4.32 6.01 5.10
CA PHE A 235 3.56 6.42 6.28
C PHE A 235 4.49 6.86 7.42
N ALA A 236 5.58 6.13 7.70
CA ALA A 236 6.55 6.51 8.71
C ALA A 236 7.22 7.86 8.41
N LYS A 237 7.61 8.09 7.14
CA LYS A 237 8.17 9.37 6.67
C LYS A 237 7.15 10.51 6.77
N ALA A 238 5.93 10.30 6.31
CA ALA A 238 4.87 11.31 6.31
C ALA A 238 4.42 11.69 7.73
N MET A 239 4.36 10.72 8.65
CA MET A 239 3.85 10.90 10.01
C MET A 239 4.94 11.09 11.07
N ASN A 240 6.23 11.10 10.68
CA ASN A 240 7.37 11.11 11.59
C ASN A 240 7.28 10.01 12.65
N ILE A 241 7.16 8.75 12.23
CA ILE A 241 7.15 7.60 13.12
C ILE A 241 8.55 7.01 13.18
N SER A 242 9.17 7.02 14.37
CA SER A 242 10.57 6.65 14.55
C SER A 242 10.82 5.15 14.73
N ASN A 243 9.78 4.37 15.04
CA ASN A 243 9.88 2.95 15.40
C ASN A 243 9.10 2.01 14.47
N MET A 244 8.91 2.36 13.20
CA MET A 244 8.19 1.53 12.21
C MET A 244 9.09 0.41 11.70
N TYR A 245 8.69 -0.84 11.86
CA TYR A 245 9.46 -2.00 11.40
C TYR A 245 9.13 -2.39 9.95
N LYS A 246 10.10 -2.93 9.22
CA LYS A 246 9.89 -3.64 7.96
C LYS A 246 9.33 -5.03 8.27
N LEU A 247 8.29 -5.43 7.54
CA LEU A 247 7.68 -6.75 7.66
C LEU A 247 8.53 -7.79 6.92
N LYS A 248 8.67 -8.97 7.55
CA LYS A 248 9.17 -10.20 6.92
C LYS A 248 8.01 -11.21 6.81
N TRP A 249 8.06 -12.11 5.85
CA TRP A 249 7.08 -13.20 5.75
C TRP A 249 7.20 -14.17 6.93
N SER A 250 6.08 -14.77 7.32
CA SER A 250 5.95 -15.75 8.38
C SER A 250 5.07 -16.90 7.91
N GLU A 251 5.66 -18.09 7.80
CA GLU A 251 4.92 -19.31 7.46
C GLU A 251 4.03 -19.76 8.62
N SER A 252 4.49 -19.59 9.86
CA SER A 252 3.72 -19.82 11.08
C SER A 252 2.42 -19.01 11.10
N LEU A 253 2.48 -17.71 10.78
CA LEU A 253 1.29 -16.87 10.68
C LEU A 253 0.40 -17.26 9.51
N ALA A 254 0.97 -17.66 8.36
CA ALA A 254 0.19 -18.09 7.20
C ALA A 254 -0.59 -19.39 7.51
N GLU A 255 0.08 -20.39 8.08
CA GLU A 255 -0.55 -21.65 8.48
C GLU A 255 -1.58 -21.45 9.61
N THR A 256 -1.31 -20.52 10.54
CA THR A 256 -2.28 -20.15 11.58
C THR A 256 -3.51 -19.48 10.99
N GLY A 257 -3.33 -18.56 10.02
CA GLY A 257 -4.44 -17.89 9.33
C GLY A 257 -5.33 -18.89 8.58
N LYS A 258 -4.71 -19.88 7.94
CA LYS A 258 -5.41 -20.94 7.22
C LYS A 258 -6.28 -21.82 8.13
N ASN A 259 -5.80 -22.12 9.33
CA ASN A 259 -6.43 -23.04 10.28
C ASN A 259 -7.03 -22.32 11.50
N MET A 260 -7.39 -21.05 11.36
CA MET A 260 -7.80 -20.21 12.48
C MET A 260 -9.05 -20.77 13.19
N PRO A 261 -8.99 -21.13 14.49
CA PRO A 261 -10.12 -21.71 15.20
C PRO A 261 -11.20 -20.67 15.46
N LYS A 262 -12.49 -21.04 15.47
CA LYS A 262 -13.60 -20.08 15.63
C LYS A 262 -13.51 -19.21 16.90
N GLU A 263 -12.93 -19.75 17.97
CA GLU A 263 -12.81 -19.11 19.28
C GLU A 263 -11.49 -18.35 19.47
N TRP A 264 -10.69 -18.16 18.41
CA TRP A 264 -9.35 -17.57 18.49
C TRP A 264 -9.31 -16.19 19.18
N ARG A 265 -10.40 -15.42 19.12
CA ARG A 265 -10.53 -14.10 19.77
C ARG A 265 -10.40 -14.18 21.29
N GLY A 266 -10.78 -15.30 21.90
CA GLY A 266 -10.63 -15.55 23.34
C GLY A 266 -9.19 -15.87 23.76
N LEU A 267 -8.32 -16.22 22.81
CA LEU A 267 -6.95 -16.69 23.08
C LEU A 267 -5.91 -15.56 23.21
N GLN A 268 -6.35 -14.29 23.15
CA GLN A 268 -5.48 -13.10 23.21
C GLN A 268 -4.19 -13.23 22.37
N PRO A 269 -4.30 -13.47 21.06
CA PRO A 269 -3.12 -13.70 20.24
C PRO A 269 -2.19 -12.49 20.23
N ASN A 270 -0.90 -12.74 19.96
CA ASN A 270 0.09 -11.69 19.74
C ASN A 270 -0.02 -11.09 18.32
N TYR A 271 -0.87 -11.61 17.46
CA TYR A 271 -1.12 -11.05 16.12
C TYR A 271 -2.44 -10.29 16.06
N ARG A 272 -2.55 -9.44 15.03
CA ARG A 272 -3.79 -8.90 14.50
C ARG A 272 -4.09 -9.54 13.15
N TYR A 273 -5.24 -9.21 12.57
CA TYR A 273 -5.69 -9.77 11.31
C TYR A 273 -6.37 -8.73 10.43
N PHE A 274 -6.29 -8.94 9.12
CA PHE A 274 -7.04 -8.19 8.11
C PHE A 274 -7.29 -9.08 6.90
N PHE A 275 -8.14 -8.61 5.99
CA PHE A 275 -8.52 -9.35 4.80
C PHE A 275 -8.01 -8.64 3.54
N VAL A 276 -7.72 -9.41 2.50
CA VAL A 276 -7.25 -8.94 1.19
C VAL A 276 -7.91 -9.74 0.06
N GLY A 277 -7.67 -9.38 -1.20
CA GLY A 277 -8.29 -10.02 -2.35
C GLY A 277 -9.75 -9.63 -2.49
N ARG A 278 -9.96 -8.33 -2.69
CA ARG A 278 -11.24 -7.66 -2.42
C ARG A 278 -12.13 -7.58 -3.65
N ASN A 279 -13.43 -7.79 -3.47
CA ASN A 279 -14.39 -7.35 -4.46
C ASN A 279 -14.62 -5.83 -4.38
N LYS A 280 -15.40 -5.29 -5.33
CA LYS A 280 -15.70 -3.85 -5.42
C LYS A 280 -16.34 -3.27 -4.16
N ASP A 281 -17.21 -4.03 -3.49
CA ASP A 281 -17.87 -3.60 -2.26
C ASP A 281 -16.92 -3.57 -1.07
N ALA A 282 -16.03 -4.56 -0.96
CA ALA A 282 -14.97 -4.60 0.05
C ALA A 282 -13.99 -3.43 -0.12
N MET A 283 -13.62 -3.08 -1.36
CA MET A 283 -12.75 -1.92 -1.61
C MET A 283 -13.40 -0.59 -1.22
N ASP A 284 -14.67 -0.41 -1.56
CA ASP A 284 -15.45 0.77 -1.16
C ASP A 284 -15.55 0.87 0.38
N LEU A 285 -15.82 -0.24 1.07
CA LEU A 285 -15.86 -0.31 2.53
C LEU A 285 -14.52 0.03 3.17
N ASP A 286 -13.44 -0.63 2.75
CA ASP A 286 -12.08 -0.44 3.26
C ASP A 286 -11.63 1.03 3.13
N ASN A 287 -11.85 1.63 1.96
CA ASN A 287 -11.40 3.00 1.69
C ASN A 287 -12.19 4.04 2.49
N LYS A 288 -13.51 3.84 2.66
CA LYS A 288 -14.33 4.70 3.53
C LYS A 288 -13.87 4.63 4.97
N LEU A 289 -13.65 3.42 5.48
CA LEU A 289 -13.17 3.24 6.85
C LEU A 289 -11.78 3.86 7.02
N PHE A 290 -10.87 3.62 6.08
CA PHE A 290 -9.52 4.16 6.13
C PHE A 290 -9.49 5.69 6.11
N ASN A 291 -10.27 6.32 5.21
CA ASN A 291 -10.37 7.78 5.14
C ASN A 291 -10.94 8.37 6.44
N TRP A 292 -11.99 7.74 7.00
CA TRP A 292 -12.53 8.15 8.28
C TRP A 292 -11.50 8.04 9.41
N THR A 293 -10.82 6.89 9.52
CA THR A 293 -9.82 6.62 10.54
C THR A 293 -8.66 7.62 10.45
N GLU A 294 -8.14 7.87 9.25
CA GLU A 294 -7.08 8.86 9.02
C GLU A 294 -7.54 10.29 9.37
N TYR A 295 -8.76 10.67 8.97
CA TYR A 295 -9.31 11.99 9.29
C TYR A 295 -9.37 12.22 10.80
N HIS A 296 -9.94 11.28 11.57
CA HIS A 296 -10.04 11.43 13.01
C HIS A 296 -8.68 11.31 13.70
N ARG A 297 -7.78 10.43 13.22
CA ARG A 297 -6.42 10.35 13.75
C ARG A 297 -5.68 11.69 13.64
N MET A 298 -5.88 12.41 12.54
CA MET A 298 -5.21 13.70 12.28
C MET A 298 -5.89 14.90 12.94
N ASN A 299 -7.23 14.91 13.04
CA ASN A 299 -8.00 16.10 13.43
C ASN A 299 -8.73 15.96 14.78
N ASP A 300 -8.92 14.74 15.29
CA ASP A 300 -9.70 14.44 16.50
C ASP A 300 -9.10 13.24 17.26
N SER A 301 -7.88 13.45 17.77
CA SER A 301 -7.11 12.43 18.51
C SER A 301 -7.87 11.79 19.68
N PRO A 302 -8.68 12.52 20.49
CA PRO A 302 -9.49 11.90 21.53
C PRO A 302 -10.53 10.91 20.99
N ALA A 303 -11.26 11.26 19.92
CA ALA A 303 -12.22 10.34 19.31
C ALA A 303 -11.52 9.11 18.70
N PHE A 304 -10.39 9.32 18.05
CA PHE A 304 -9.57 8.23 17.50
C PHE A 304 -9.08 7.28 18.60
N THR A 305 -8.58 7.81 19.73
CA THR A 305 -8.11 7.01 20.87
C THR A 305 -9.22 6.16 21.47
N LYS A 306 -10.39 6.77 21.71
CA LYS A 306 -11.56 6.04 22.23
C LYS A 306 -12.01 4.94 21.26
N TRP A 307 -11.94 5.21 19.96
CA TRP A 307 -12.28 4.24 18.93
C TRP A 307 -11.26 3.10 18.86
N SER A 308 -9.95 3.38 18.94
CA SER A 308 -8.91 2.35 18.87
C SER A 308 -8.95 1.42 20.07
N GLU A 309 -9.20 1.93 21.28
CA GLU A 309 -9.41 1.13 22.49
C GLU A 309 -10.61 0.19 22.34
N LYS A 310 -11.74 0.70 21.83
CA LYS A 310 -12.94 -0.12 21.60
C LYS A 310 -12.70 -1.23 20.55
N ASN A 311 -11.79 -1.00 19.61
CA ASN A 311 -11.52 -1.90 18.49
C ASN A 311 -10.21 -2.72 18.65
N GLU A 312 -9.61 -2.77 19.84
CA GLU A 312 -8.34 -3.47 20.04
C GLU A 312 -8.43 -4.99 19.78
N ASN A 313 -9.63 -5.58 19.88
CA ASN A 313 -9.92 -6.99 19.56
C ASN A 313 -10.52 -7.21 18.16
N TYR A 314 -10.78 -6.14 17.40
CA TYR A 314 -11.42 -6.19 16.09
C TYR A 314 -10.43 -5.77 15.00
N THR A 315 -10.66 -6.20 13.76
CA THR A 315 -9.84 -5.72 12.64
C THR A 315 -10.15 -4.25 12.35
N VAL A 316 -9.11 -3.47 12.10
CA VAL A 316 -9.20 -2.10 11.57
C VAL A 316 -8.78 -2.01 10.10
N PHE A 317 -8.90 -3.14 9.38
CA PHE A 317 -8.72 -3.26 7.93
C PHE A 317 -7.38 -2.69 7.45
N LEU A 318 -7.40 -1.67 6.59
CA LEU A 318 -6.20 -1.10 5.96
C LEU A 318 -5.25 -0.42 6.95
N PHE A 319 -5.66 -0.15 8.18
CA PHE A 319 -4.78 0.41 9.20
C PHE A 319 -3.98 -0.66 9.95
N GLU A 320 -4.38 -1.94 9.85
CA GLU A 320 -3.70 -3.07 10.50
C GLU A 320 -2.20 -3.15 10.16
N PRO A 321 -1.79 -3.00 8.89
CA PRO A 321 -0.38 -3.06 8.52
C PRO A 321 0.42 -1.81 8.82
N LEU A 322 -0.19 -0.75 9.38
CA LEU A 322 0.49 0.51 9.69
C LEU A 322 0.92 0.59 11.17
N LEU A 323 0.79 -0.49 11.93
CA LEU A 323 1.22 -0.54 13.32
C LEU A 323 2.75 -0.73 13.43
N PRO A 324 3.48 0.17 14.11
CA PRO A 324 4.94 0.24 14.00
C PRO A 324 5.70 -1.01 14.43
N LEU A 325 5.30 -1.66 15.52
CA LEU A 325 6.07 -2.77 16.10
C LEU A 325 5.71 -4.17 15.54
N GLN A 326 4.87 -4.25 14.51
CA GLN A 326 4.69 -5.49 13.77
C GLN A 326 5.91 -5.76 12.89
N THR A 327 6.40 -7.00 12.89
CA THR A 327 7.62 -7.39 12.18
C THR A 327 7.41 -8.59 11.26
N ARG A 328 6.25 -9.26 11.36
CA ARG A 328 5.92 -10.46 10.61
C ARG A 328 4.50 -10.41 10.07
N ILE A 329 4.32 -10.95 8.87
CA ILE A 329 3.03 -11.15 8.24
C ILE A 329 2.98 -12.53 7.58
N GLY A 330 1.83 -13.21 7.68
CA GLY A 330 1.54 -14.41 6.92
C GLY A 330 0.09 -14.38 6.46
N CYS A 331 -0.16 -14.77 5.22
CA CYS A 331 -1.48 -14.76 4.62
C CYS A 331 -1.86 -16.14 4.10
N ALA A 332 -3.15 -16.44 4.12
CA ALA A 332 -3.73 -17.65 3.57
C ALA A 332 -4.97 -17.33 2.75
N SER A 333 -5.19 -18.13 1.70
CA SER A 333 -6.42 -18.04 0.92
C SER A 333 -7.59 -18.53 1.77
N VAL A 334 -8.58 -17.66 1.94
CA VAL A 334 -9.84 -17.94 2.63
C VAL A 334 -10.94 -17.19 1.90
N HIS A 335 -12.14 -17.77 1.82
CA HIS A 335 -13.29 -17.02 1.34
C HIS A 335 -14.04 -16.42 2.52
N LYS A 336 -14.01 -15.09 2.67
CA LYS A 336 -14.75 -14.37 3.69
C LYS A 336 -15.73 -13.41 3.01
N GLN A 337 -17.01 -13.59 3.33
CA GLN A 337 -18.06 -12.65 2.95
C GLN A 337 -18.54 -11.93 4.21
N MET A 338 -18.80 -10.63 4.07
CA MET A 338 -19.36 -9.77 5.10
C MET A 338 -20.48 -8.97 4.49
N SER A 339 -21.65 -9.02 5.13
CA SER A 339 -22.77 -8.19 4.74
C SER A 339 -22.77 -6.96 5.63
N TYR A 340 -22.94 -5.78 5.04
CA TYR A 340 -22.92 -4.53 5.78
C TYR A 340 -24.07 -3.63 5.34
N ARG A 341 -24.85 -3.14 6.30
CA ARG A 341 -25.99 -2.25 6.05
C ARG A 341 -25.59 -0.80 6.31
N GLY A 342 -25.26 -0.08 5.24
CA GLY A 342 -24.93 1.34 5.30
C GLY A 342 -26.09 2.25 4.91
N TYR A 343 -25.87 3.56 5.02
CA TYR A 343 -26.83 4.60 4.58
C TYR A 343 -27.21 4.50 3.09
N ARG A 344 -26.35 3.88 2.26
CA ARG A 344 -26.53 3.73 0.80
C ARG A 344 -27.10 2.37 0.37
N GLY A 345 -27.50 1.51 1.32
CA GLY A 345 -28.02 0.17 1.07
C GLY A 345 -27.13 -0.95 1.62
N GLN A 346 -27.47 -2.19 1.25
CA GLN A 346 -26.71 -3.38 1.64
C GLN A 346 -25.45 -3.50 0.76
N LEU A 347 -24.29 -3.63 1.39
CA LEU A 347 -23.02 -3.97 0.75
C LEU A 347 -22.69 -5.43 1.03
N TYR A 348 -22.11 -6.10 0.04
CA TYR A 348 -21.64 -7.49 0.15
C TYR A 348 -20.14 -7.52 -0.09
N ALA A 349 -19.37 -7.24 0.97
CA ALA A 349 -17.92 -7.25 0.92
C ALA A 349 -17.41 -8.69 0.87
N GLU A 350 -16.58 -9.00 -0.13
CA GLU A 350 -15.94 -10.31 -0.27
C GLU A 350 -14.43 -10.17 -0.32
N TYR A 351 -13.77 -11.11 0.36
CA TYR A 351 -12.33 -11.22 0.48
C TYR A 351 -11.90 -12.65 0.15
N SER A 352 -10.79 -12.80 -0.56
CA SER A 352 -10.25 -14.10 -0.98
C SER A 352 -9.03 -14.55 -0.17
N SER A 353 -8.58 -13.72 0.79
CA SER A 353 -7.46 -14.05 1.67
C SER A 353 -7.56 -13.34 3.02
N GLN A 354 -6.98 -13.97 4.04
CA GLN A 354 -6.81 -13.42 5.38
C GLN A 354 -5.32 -13.38 5.70
N CYS A 355 -4.89 -12.27 6.27
CA CYS A 355 -3.53 -12.04 6.71
C CYS A 355 -3.49 -11.87 8.22
N LEU A 356 -2.52 -12.51 8.86
CA LEU A 356 -2.15 -12.27 10.25
C LEU A 356 -0.86 -11.46 10.29
N ILE A 357 -0.75 -10.57 11.27
CA ILE A 357 0.37 -9.64 11.39
C ILE A 357 0.70 -9.37 12.86
N GLY A 358 1.98 -9.52 13.25
CA GLY A 358 2.37 -9.54 14.67
C GLY A 358 3.87 -9.29 14.88
N PRO A 359 4.38 -9.42 16.13
CA PRO A 359 3.70 -9.84 17.36
C PRO A 359 3.07 -8.69 18.17
N GLN A 360 3.03 -7.47 17.63
CA GLN A 360 2.38 -6.33 18.32
C GLN A 360 0.95 -6.12 17.86
N ARG A 361 0.05 -5.99 18.85
CA ARG A 361 -1.39 -5.77 18.62
C ARG A 361 -1.96 -4.43 19.06
N SER A 362 -1.21 -3.61 19.80
CA SER A 362 -1.76 -2.38 20.39
C SER A 362 -1.39 -1.12 19.60
N PHE A 363 -2.38 -0.24 19.42
CA PHE A 363 -2.25 1.07 18.77
C PHE A 363 -1.43 2.09 19.57
N HIS A 364 -1.21 1.86 20.86
CA HIS A 364 -0.50 2.79 21.76
C HIS A 364 1.03 2.72 21.66
N THR A 365 1.58 1.99 20.70
CA THR A 365 3.03 1.74 20.58
C THR A 365 3.75 2.66 19.59
N VAL A 366 3.04 3.60 18.99
CA VAL A 366 3.61 4.57 18.05
C VAL A 366 4.54 5.52 18.79
N LYS A 367 5.76 5.68 18.30
CA LYS A 367 6.70 6.71 18.75
C LYS A 367 6.94 7.71 17.64
N TYR A 368 6.89 8.99 17.99
CA TYR A 368 7.12 10.07 17.04
C TYR A 368 8.58 10.52 17.09
N GLY A 369 9.16 10.78 15.93
CA GLY A 369 10.55 11.20 15.75
C GLY A 369 11.01 10.96 14.30
N PRO A 370 12.27 11.28 13.99
CA PRO A 370 12.82 10.98 12.66
C PRO A 370 12.64 9.48 12.32
N PRO A 371 12.17 9.12 11.10
CA PRO A 371 11.94 7.74 10.71
C PRO A 371 13.18 6.86 10.93
N GLY A 372 12.98 5.72 11.62
CA GLY A 372 14.05 4.79 11.97
C GLY A 372 14.96 5.24 13.12
N SER A 373 14.70 6.36 13.79
CA SER A 373 15.56 6.83 14.89
C SER A 373 15.36 6.08 16.21
N ASP A 374 14.31 5.27 16.35
CA ASP A 374 13.98 4.51 17.56
C ASP A 374 13.83 3.02 17.25
N CYS A 375 14.80 2.48 16.52
CA CYS A 375 14.93 1.06 16.19
C CYS A 375 15.68 0.25 17.24
N ARG A 376 16.07 0.87 18.38
CA ARG A 376 16.89 0.23 19.41
C ARG A 376 18.21 -0.28 18.81
N ASP A 377 18.50 -1.58 18.96
CA ASP A 377 19.71 -2.24 18.45
C ASP A 377 19.53 -2.83 17.04
N ASP A 378 18.33 -2.73 16.45
CA ASP A 378 18.03 -3.22 15.11
C ASP A 378 18.55 -2.27 14.02
N ASP A 379 18.71 -2.79 12.80
CA ASP A 379 19.24 -2.00 11.68
C ASP A 379 18.17 -1.07 11.11
N VAL A 380 18.59 -0.08 10.32
CA VAL A 380 17.68 0.90 9.69
C VAL A 380 17.85 0.83 8.18
N GLU A 381 16.73 0.66 7.47
CA GLU A 381 16.68 0.66 6.01
C GLU A 381 15.66 1.69 5.53
N ASP A 382 16.16 2.84 5.05
CA ASP A 382 15.37 3.94 4.47
C ASP A 382 14.11 4.32 5.27
N GLY A 383 14.30 4.52 6.58
CA GLY A 383 13.27 4.97 7.52
C GLY A 383 12.48 3.86 8.22
N LEU A 384 12.77 2.59 7.91
CA LEU A 384 12.20 1.42 8.59
C LEU A 384 13.23 0.70 9.46
N CYS A 385 12.80 0.22 10.63
CA CYS A 385 13.56 -0.70 11.46
C CYS A 385 13.58 -2.11 10.85
N VAL A 386 14.74 -2.73 10.79
CA VAL A 386 14.91 -4.09 10.25
C VAL A 386 15.33 -5.01 11.40
N SER A 387 14.39 -5.85 11.84
CA SER A 387 14.63 -6.74 12.97
C SER A 387 15.75 -7.75 12.67
N LYS A 388 16.76 -7.77 13.55
CA LYS A 388 17.88 -8.73 13.56
C LYS A 388 17.49 -10.11 14.05
N LEU A 389 16.32 -10.23 14.69
CA LEU A 389 15.78 -11.52 15.07
C LEU A 389 15.42 -12.27 13.80
N ASP A 390 16.29 -13.21 13.44
CA ASP A 390 16.06 -14.17 12.37
C ASP A 390 15.38 -15.39 13.00
N GLY A 391 14.16 -15.64 12.54
CA GLY A 391 13.25 -16.60 13.15
C GLY A 391 11.81 -16.23 12.83
N ASP A 392 10.99 -17.26 12.64
CA ASP A 392 9.56 -17.08 12.55
C ASP A 392 8.98 -16.77 13.94
N ILE A 393 7.79 -16.16 14.02
CA ILE A 393 7.10 -15.92 15.30
C ILE A 393 6.03 -16.97 15.54
N GLU A 394 5.88 -17.39 16.79
CA GLU A 394 4.73 -18.19 17.21
C GLU A 394 3.49 -17.30 17.26
N ALA A 395 2.39 -17.77 16.65
CA ALA A 395 1.15 -17.01 16.55
C ALA A 395 0.39 -16.94 17.89
N PHE A 396 0.59 -17.91 18.76
CA PHE A 396 0.11 -17.87 20.13
C PHE A 396 1.33 -17.65 21.02
N GLY A 397 1.28 -16.66 21.92
CA GLY A 397 2.30 -16.56 22.97
C GLY A 397 2.38 -17.88 23.74
N SER A 398 3.52 -18.19 24.35
CA SER A 398 3.65 -19.37 25.21
C SER A 398 2.43 -19.46 26.15
N PRO A 399 1.77 -20.63 26.27
CA PRO A 399 0.53 -20.73 27.02
C PRO A 399 0.74 -20.22 28.45
N PRO A 400 -0.23 -19.48 29.02
CA PRO A 400 -0.14 -19.10 30.42
C PRO A 400 0.03 -20.37 31.27
N PRO A 401 0.81 -20.33 32.38
CA PRO A 401 0.95 -21.47 33.26
C PRO A 401 -0.43 -21.96 33.67
N SER A 402 -0.72 -23.23 33.40
CA SER A 402 -2.02 -23.87 33.63
C SER A 402 -2.51 -23.60 35.05
N LEU A 403 -3.51 -22.72 35.20
CA LEU A 403 -4.37 -22.72 36.38
C LEU A 403 -5.41 -23.82 36.16
N GLY A 404 -5.45 -24.74 37.12
CA GLY A 404 -6.16 -26.00 37.04
C GLY A 404 -7.63 -25.88 36.68
N GLU A 405 -8.11 -26.94 36.04
CA GLU A 405 -9.50 -27.18 35.68
C GLU A 405 -10.45 -26.84 36.84
N THR A 406 -11.36 -25.91 36.58
CA THR A 406 -12.70 -25.97 37.15
C THR A 406 -13.69 -25.78 36.01
N VAL A 407 -14.33 -26.89 35.66
CA VAL A 407 -15.46 -26.98 34.74
C VAL A 407 -16.63 -26.20 35.34
N HIS A 408 -17.05 -25.14 34.66
CA HIS A 408 -18.42 -24.64 34.79
C HIS A 408 -19.08 -24.72 33.42
N GLU A 409 -20.06 -25.63 33.35
CA GLU A 409 -21.00 -25.82 32.27
C GLU A 409 -21.94 -24.61 32.24
N GLU A 410 -21.90 -23.82 31.16
CA GLU A 410 -22.90 -22.78 30.91
C GLU A 410 -23.38 -22.83 29.46
N THR A 411 -24.69 -22.79 29.37
CA THR A 411 -25.59 -23.06 28.25
C THR A 411 -25.31 -22.31 26.95
N THR A 412 -25.46 -23.02 25.83
CA THR A 412 -25.52 -22.51 24.45
C THR A 412 -26.52 -21.38 24.25
N PRO A 413 -26.17 -20.36 23.44
CA PRO A 413 -27.10 -19.72 22.53
C PRO A 413 -26.73 -20.01 21.07
N SER A 414 -27.78 -20.35 20.32
CA SER A 414 -27.84 -20.52 18.88
C SER A 414 -27.90 -19.17 18.15
N VAL A 415 -27.19 -19.11 17.02
CA VAL A 415 -27.57 -18.45 15.75
C VAL A 415 -27.62 -16.90 15.73
N ASP A 416 -26.88 -16.36 14.76
CA ASP A 416 -26.89 -15.01 14.21
C ASP A 416 -26.46 -13.85 15.12
N ASP A 417 -25.15 -13.58 15.16
CA ASP A 417 -24.59 -12.26 15.51
C ASP A 417 -23.30 -12.03 14.71
N ASP A 418 -23.45 -11.69 13.43
CA ASP A 418 -22.40 -11.10 12.58
C ASP A 418 -22.68 -9.59 12.35
N ASP A 419 -23.41 -8.95 13.27
CA ASP A 419 -23.61 -7.49 13.26
C ASP A 419 -22.44 -6.81 13.99
N MET A 420 -21.42 -6.42 13.21
CA MET A 420 -20.61 -5.26 13.57
C MET A 420 -21.52 -4.02 13.55
N GLU A 421 -22.20 -3.75 14.65
CA GLU A 421 -22.95 -2.51 14.86
C GLU A 421 -21.97 -1.36 15.12
N VAL A 422 -21.25 -0.95 14.07
CA VAL A 422 -20.68 0.39 14.01
C VAL A 422 -21.87 1.32 13.75
N ASN A 423 -22.12 2.28 14.64
CA ASN A 423 -23.27 3.17 14.52
C ASN A 423 -22.93 4.33 13.56
N TRP A 424 -23.29 4.18 12.28
CA TRP A 424 -22.95 5.12 11.19
C TRP A 424 -23.85 6.34 11.07
N LYS A 425 -24.68 6.67 12.06
CA LYS A 425 -25.43 7.95 12.04
C LYS A 425 -24.54 9.20 12.21
N ARG A 426 -23.22 9.03 12.34
CA ARG A 426 -22.22 10.11 12.48
C ARG A 426 -20.98 9.92 11.58
N LEU A 427 -21.05 8.97 10.66
CA LEU A 427 -20.06 8.72 9.61
C LEU A 427 -20.64 9.23 8.29
#